data_AF-A0AA38GB02-F1
#
_entry.id   AF-A0AA38GB02-F1
#
_cell.length_a   1.000
_cell.length_b   1.000
_cell.length_c   1.000
_cell.angle_alpha   90.00
_cell.angle_beta   90.00
_cell.angle_gamma   90.00
#
_symmetry.space_group_name_H-M   'P 1'
#
loop_
_entity.id
_entity.type
_entity.pdbx_description
1 polymer ?
#
loop_
_entity_poly.entity_id
_entity_poly.type
_entity_poly.pdbx_seq_one_letter_code
_entity_poly.pdbx_strand_id
1 'polypeptide(L)' 'NIAADRILLNKRLKKNSPAWSHEMTSAIQRIKKQVLDLPPMSLPGPGIKIIECDASDQYWGAVLKEKCEDQKEK' A
#
# COMPACT_ATOMS: atom_id res chain seq x y z
N ASN A 1 -7.80 12.00 0.80
CA ASN A 1 -8.83 10.97 0.60
C ASN A 1 -8.27 9.95 -0.38
N ILE A 2 -7.68 8.87 0.13
CA ILE A 2 -7.01 7.83 -0.67
C ILE A 2 -7.97 7.18 -1.66
N ALA A 3 -9.25 6.99 -1.31
CA ALA A 3 -10.22 6.35 -2.18
C ALA A 3 -10.47 7.15 -3.48
N ALA A 4 -10.58 8.47 -3.39
CA ALA A 4 -10.72 9.34 -4.56
C ALA A 4 -9.47 9.29 -5.47
N ASP A 5 -8.28 9.39 -4.87
CA ASP A 5 -7.00 9.31 -5.58
C ASP A 5 -6.84 7.93 -6.27
N ARG A 6 -7.27 6.85 -5.61
CA ARG A 6 -7.30 5.49 -6.18
C ARG A 6 -8.19 5.39 -7.41
N ILE A 7 -9.40 5.95 -7.36
CA ILE A 7 -10.35 5.91 -8.49
C ILE A 7 -9.75 6.60 -9.72
N LEU A 8 -9.07 7.73 -9.52
CA LEU A 8 -8.37 8.45 -10.60
C LEU A 8 -7.28 7.57 -11.22
N LEU A 9 -6.42 6.97 -10.39
CA LEU A 9 -5.28 6.15 -10.85
C LEU A 9 -5.73 4.84 -11.50
N ASN A 10 -6.83 4.23 -11.04
CA ASN A 10 -7.38 2.99 -11.61
C ASN A 10 -7.75 3.13 -13.09
N LYS A 11 -8.03 4.35 -13.59
CA LYS A 11 -8.27 4.59 -15.02
C LYS A 11 -7.07 4.19 -15.88
N ARG A 12 -5.84 4.22 -15.34
CA ARG A 12 -4.60 3.81 -16.02
C ARG A 12 -4.40 2.30 -16.11
N LEU A 13 -5.07 1.51 -15.27
CA LEU A 13 -4.99 0.05 -15.31
C LEU A 13 -5.86 -0.57 -16.41
N LYS A 14 -6.66 0.26 -17.10
CA LYS A 14 -7.50 -0.19 -18.22
C LYS A 14 -6.66 -0.35 -19.50
N LYS A 15 -7.05 -1.30 -20.35
CA LYS A 15 -6.40 -1.59 -21.65
C LYS A 15 -6.19 -0.34 -22.51
N ASN A 16 -7.21 0.53 -22.60
CA ASN A 16 -7.14 1.82 -23.29
C ASN A 16 -6.96 2.95 -22.26
N SER A 17 -5.75 3.06 -21.71
CA SER A 17 -5.47 4.00 -20.63
C SER A 17 -5.27 5.44 -21.15
N PRO A 18 -5.83 6.46 -20.48
CA PRO A 18 -5.56 7.86 -20.81
C PRO A 18 -4.11 8.21 -20.50
N ALA A 19 -3.49 9.14 -21.21
CA ALA A 19 -2.10 9.56 -20.93
C ALA A 19 -1.91 10.01 -19.47
N TRP A 20 -0.68 9.88 -18.96
CA TRP A 20 -0.35 10.30 -17.60
C TRP A 20 -0.51 11.82 -17.46
N SER A 21 -1.37 12.26 -16.55
CA SER A 21 -1.63 13.68 -16.32
C SER A 21 -0.92 14.20 -15.08
N HIS A 22 -0.77 15.52 -14.99
CA HIS A 22 -0.24 16.17 -13.80
C HIS A 22 -1.06 15.86 -12.54
N GLU A 23 -2.38 15.75 -12.69
CA GLU A 23 -3.29 15.40 -11.60
C GLU A 23 -3.00 14.00 -11.02
N MET A 24 -2.61 13.04 -11.86
CA MET A 24 -2.21 11.70 -11.42
C MET A 24 -0.91 11.73 -10.61
N THR A 25 0.07 12.54 -11.02
CA THR A 25 1.28 12.77 -10.20
C THR A 25 0.92 13.32 -8.83
N SER A 26 0.08 14.35 -8.79
CA SER A 26 -0.38 14.96 -7.55
C SER A 26 -1.15 13.96 -6.67
N ALA A 27 -1.94 13.06 -7.28
CA ALA A 27 -2.63 11.98 -6.57
C ALA A 27 -1.65 11.00 -5.90
N ILE A 28 -0.61 10.57 -6.61
CA ILE A 28 0.45 9.72 -6.03
C ILE A 28 1.15 10.43 -4.87
N GLN A 29 1.49 11.72 -5.03
CA GLN A 29 2.13 12.50 -3.96
C GLN A 29 1.23 12.61 -2.72
N ARG A 30 -0.07 12.85 -2.92
CA ARG A 30 -1.06 12.88 -1.82
C ARG A 30 -1.17 11.54 -1.12
N ILE A 31 -1.20 10.43 -1.87
CA ILE A 31 -1.22 9.07 -1.30
C ILE A 31 0.05 8.83 -0.49
N LYS A 32 1.24 9.11 -1.06
CA LYS A 32 2.52 8.93 -0.37
C LYS A 32 2.57 9.71 0.93
N LYS A 33 2.14 10.97 0.93
CA LYS A 33 2.05 11.81 2.14
C LYS A 33 1.10 11.20 3.17
N GLN A 34 -0.11 10.82 2.75
CA GLN A 34 -1.10 10.22 3.65
C GLN A 34 -0.62 8.88 4.23
N VAL A 35 0.12 8.07 3.48
CA VAL A 35 0.68 6.80 3.97
C VAL A 35 1.76 7.02 5.03
N LEU A 36 2.56 8.09 4.93
CA LEU A 36 3.51 8.47 5.98
C LEU A 36 2.82 8.93 7.26
N ASP A 37 1.64 9.54 7.14
CA ASP A 37 0.83 10.04 8.25
C ASP A 37 -0.10 8.97 8.84
N LEU A 38 -0.20 7.77 8.24
CA LEU A 38 -0.92 6.65 8.84
C LEU A 38 -0.28 6.29 10.18
N PRO A 39 -1.08 5.85 11.18
CA PRO A 39 -0.53 5.47 12.47
C PRO A 39 0.65 4.52 12.24
N PRO A 40 1.83 4.82 12.81
CA PRO A 40 3.00 3.99 12.60
C PRO A 40 2.62 2.56 12.94
N MET A 41 3.04 1.64 12.06
CA MET A 41 2.91 0.19 12.23
C MET A 41 3.26 -0.10 13.69
N SER A 42 2.25 -0.48 14.48
CA SER A 42 2.38 -0.64 15.93
C SER A 42 3.57 -1.53 16.23
N LEU A 43 4.24 -1.30 17.37
CA LEU A 43 5.26 -2.24 17.83
C LEU A 43 4.66 -3.66 17.81
N PRO A 44 5.34 -4.64 17.20
CA PRO A 44 4.82 -5.99 17.13
C PRO A 44 4.52 -6.50 18.54
N GLY A 45 3.29 -6.93 18.77
CA GLY A 45 2.83 -7.55 20.00
C GLY A 45 3.31 -8.99 20.16
N PRO A 46 2.70 -9.79 21.05
CA PRO A 46 3.07 -11.18 21.27
C PRO A 46 2.59 -12.13 20.16
N GLY A 47 1.85 -11.64 19.17
CA GLY A 47 1.31 -12.46 18.08
C GLY A 47 2.39 -13.05 17.16
N ILE A 48 1.93 -13.92 16.26
CA ILE A 48 2.78 -14.58 15.27
C ILE A 48 3.28 -13.53 14.28
N LYS A 49 4.60 -13.42 14.15
CA LYS A 49 5.26 -12.50 13.21
C LYS A 49 5.53 -13.23 11.91
N ILE A 50 5.01 -12.67 10.82
CA ILE A 50 5.17 -13.20 9.47
C ILE A 50 5.93 -12.15 8.68
N ILE A 51 7.08 -12.53 8.12
CA ILE A 51 7.80 -11.68 7.18
C ILE A 51 7.51 -12.21 5.79
N GLU A 52 6.84 -11.39 4.98
CA GLU A 52 6.68 -11.66 3.55
C GLU A 52 7.81 -10.96 2.81
N CYS A 53 8.67 -11.74 2.17
CA CYS A 53 9.77 -11.24 1.36
C CYS A 53 9.49 -11.49 -0.12
N ASP A 54 9.80 -10.52 -0.95
CA ASP A 54 9.83 -10.67 -2.41
C ASP A 54 11.16 -10.11 -2.93
N ALA A 55 11.75 -10.80 -3.89
CA ALA A 55 13.03 -10.41 -4.47
C ALA A 55 12.97 -10.43 -5.99
N SER A 56 13.49 -9.36 -6.57
CA SER A 56 13.81 -9.24 -8.00
C SER A 56 15.28 -9.55 -8.22
N ASP A 57 15.69 -9.64 -9.50
CA ASP A 57 17.09 -9.84 -9.87
C ASP A 57 18.03 -8.73 -9.35
N GLN A 58 17.49 -7.55 -9.04
CA GLN A 58 18.27 -6.37 -8.63
C GLN A 58 18.16 -6.05 -7.14
N TYR A 59 16.97 -6.25 -6.55
CA TYR A 59 16.66 -5.78 -5.20
C TYR A 59 15.67 -6.70 -4.50
N TRP A 60 15.63 -6.62 -3.17
CA TRP A 60 14.70 -7.34 -2.32
C TRP A 60 13.87 -6.36 -1.48
N GLY A 61 12.63 -6.75 -1.18
CA GLY A 61 11.71 -6.04 -0.31
C GLY A 61 11.06 -6.99 0.67
N ALA A 62 10.65 -6.46 1.82
CA ALA A 62 9.96 -7.25 2.83
C ALA A 62 8.87 -6.44 3.52
N VAL A 63 7.82 -7.12 3.95
CA VAL A 63 6.72 -6.58 4.77
C VAL A 63 6.55 -7.46 6.00
N LEU A 64 6.60 -6.85 7.19
CA LEU A 64 6.30 -7.51 8.45
C LEU A 64 4.80 -7.41 8.74
N LYS A 65 4.17 -8.55 9.03
CA LYS A 65 2.77 -8.66 9.47
C LYS A 65 2.72 -9.36 10.82
N GLU A 66 1.76 -8.98 11.64
CA GLU A 66 1.44 -9.68 12.89
C GLU A 66 0.05 -10.32 12.77
N LYS A 67 -0.05 -11.61 13.09
CA LYS A 67 -1.32 -12.32 13.21
C LYS A 67 -1.64 -12.53 14.69
N CYS A 68 -2.67 -11.85 15.19
CA CYS A 68 -3.28 -12.11 16.49
C CYS A 68 -4.22 -13.33 16.36
N GLU A 69 -4.18 -14.28 17.31
CA GLU A 69 -5.01 -15.50 17.24
C GLU A 69 -6.53 -15.23 17.43
N ASP A 70 -6.93 -14.02 17.84
CA ASP A 70 -8.31 -13.70 18.24
C ASP A 70 -9.10 -12.80 17.27
N GLN A 71 -8.96 -13.00 15.96
CA GLN A 71 -9.97 -12.49 15.01
C GLN A 71 -10.36 -13.56 14.00
N LYS A 72 -11.46 -14.27 14.32
CA LYS A 72 -12.25 -14.97 13.28
C LYS A 72 -12.62 -13.93 12.23
N GLU A 73 -12.17 -14.13 11.01
CA GLU A 73 -12.58 -13.37 9.83
C GLU A 73 -14.12 -13.25 9.85
N LYS A 74 -14.62 -12.00 9.84
CA LYS A 74 -16.02 -11.67 9.60
C LYS A 74 -16.12 -10.92 8.28
#